data_AF-A0A3D0ZPK1-F1
#
_entry.id   AF-A0A3D0ZPK1-F1
#
_cell.length_a   1.000
_cell.length_b   1.000
_cell.length_c   1.000
_cell.angle_alpha   90.00
_cell.angle_beta   90.00
_cell.angle_gamma   90.00
#
_symmetry.space_group_name_H-M   'P 1'
#
loop_
_entity.id
_entity.type
_entity.pdbx_description
1 polymer ?
#
loop_
_entity_poly.entity_id
_entity_poly.type
_entity_poly.pdbx_seq_one_letter_code
_entity_poly.pdbx_strand_id
1 'polypeptide(L)'
;MSTSMRAAGPQNNRLDARQARKVVTAGCVGIFVELYDNGIFAFMAGTLALVFLAPGNPDNALLFVFAGYAVSFFVRPLGAVVCGYLGDRIGRQKLLVFVILLISAATAGIGILP
;
A
#
# COMPACT_ATOMS: atom_id res chain seq x y z
N MET A 1 46.70 30.69 17.82
CA MET A 1 45.50 30.93 17.00
C MET A 1 44.78 29.59 16.87
N SER A 2 44.06 29.20 17.93
CA SER A 2 43.40 27.89 18.08
C SER A 2 41.98 27.96 17.53
N THR A 3 41.75 27.44 16.34
CA THR A 3 40.41 27.19 15.83
C THR A 3 39.93 25.85 16.39
N SER A 4 39.03 25.90 17.37
CA SER A 4 38.43 24.73 17.98
C SER A 4 37.53 24.00 16.97
N MET A 5 37.98 22.82 16.51
CA MET A 5 37.09 21.83 15.89
C MET A 5 36.06 21.39 16.94
N ARG A 6 34.88 21.97 16.87
CA ARG A 6 33.70 21.52 17.61
C ARG A 6 33.26 20.21 16.98
N ALA A 7 33.67 19.09 17.58
CA ALA A 7 33.23 17.76 17.21
C ALA A 7 31.69 17.73 17.20
N ALA A 8 31.11 17.39 16.04
CA ALA A 8 29.70 17.07 15.93
C ALA A 8 29.46 15.76 16.68
N GLY A 9 29.00 15.86 17.94
CA GLY A 9 28.60 14.70 18.72
C GLY A 9 27.51 13.90 17.99
N PRO A 10 27.47 12.56 18.16
CA PRO A 10 26.50 11.72 17.49
C PRO A 10 25.09 12.21 17.85
N GLN A 11 24.34 12.68 16.85
CA GLN A 11 22.94 13.00 17.02
C GLN A 11 22.21 11.70 17.34
N ASN A 12 21.98 11.47 18.63
CA ASN A 12 21.18 10.38 19.15
C ASN A 12 19.71 10.62 18.78
N ASN A 13 19.35 10.43 17.51
CA ASN A 13 17.97 10.35 17.05
C ASN A 13 17.38 9.00 17.47
N ARG A 14 17.40 8.72 18.78
CA ARG A 14 16.65 7.60 19.35
C ARG A 14 15.19 7.99 19.23
N LEU A 15 14.52 7.48 18.20
CA LEU A 15 13.06 7.53 18.12
C LEU A 15 12.53 7.17 19.50
N ASP A 16 11.86 8.12 20.15
CA ASP A 16 11.30 7.91 21.48
C ASP A 16 10.48 6.62 21.43
N ALA A 17 10.59 5.75 22.44
CA ALA A 17 10.02 4.40 22.39
C ALA A 17 8.52 4.43 22.06
N ARG A 18 7.85 5.51 22.49
CA ARG A 18 6.46 5.81 22.15
C ARG A 18 6.25 6.11 20.66
N GLN A 19 7.13 6.87 20.03
CA GLN A 19 7.09 7.22 18.62
C GLN A 19 7.46 6.02 17.74
N ALA A 20 8.46 5.23 18.14
CA ALA A 20 8.80 3.97 17.47
C ALA A 20 7.60 3.00 17.47
N ARG A 21 6.94 2.81 18.62
CA ARG A 21 5.72 1.99 18.71
C ARG A 21 4.63 2.50 17.78
N LYS A 22 4.40 3.82 17.72
CA LYS A 22 3.38 4.41 16.84
C LYS A 22 3.66 4.16 15.36
N VAL A 23 4.91 4.28 14.92
CA VAL A 23 5.32 4.00 13.53
C VAL A 23 5.17 2.52 13.20
N VAL A 24 5.57 1.63 14.11
CA VAL A 24 5.42 0.17 13.91
C VAL A 24 3.95 -0.20 13.81
N THR A 25 3.10 0.28 14.73
CA THR A 25 1.66 -0.02 14.68
C THR A 25 1.01 0.51 13.41
N ALA A 26 1.39 1.70 12.93
CA ALA A 26 0.88 2.24 11.68
C ALA A 26 1.33 1.42 10.47
N GLY A 27 2.57 0.93 10.47
CA GLY A 27 3.07 -0.01 9.46
C GLY A 27 2.33 -1.35 9.48
N CYS A 28 2.06 -1.90 10.67
CA CYS A 28 1.29 -3.14 10.84
C CYS A 28 -0.14 -3.01 10.31
N VAL A 29 -0.81 -1.87 10.54
CA VAL A 29 -2.14 -1.62 9.97
C VAL A 29 -2.07 -1.51 8.46
N GLY A 30 -1.07 -0.82 7.92
CA GLY A 30 -0.87 -0.71 6.47
C GLY A 30 -0.72 -2.08 5.79
N ILE A 31 0.15 -2.94 6.31
CA ILE A 31 0.35 -4.29 5.76
C ILE A 31 -0.91 -5.16 5.94
N PHE A 32 -1.63 -5.02 7.04
CA PHE A 32 -2.89 -5.73 7.24
C PHE A 32 -3.95 -5.33 6.21
N VAL A 33 -4.13 -4.03 5.96
CA VAL A 33 -5.06 -3.52 4.96
C VAL A 33 -4.67 -4.00 3.55
N GLU A 34 -3.38 -3.98 3.23
CA GLU A 34 -2.87 -4.46 1.95
C GLU A 34 -3.14 -5.97 1.74
N LEU A 35 -3.03 -6.78 2.80
CA LEU A 35 -3.35 -8.22 2.77
C LEU A 35 -4.86 -8.47 2.73
N TYR A 36 -5.65 -7.66 3.43
CA TYR A 36 -7.10 -7.74 3.42
C TYR A 36 -7.67 -7.49 2.03
N ASP A 37 -7.21 -6.43 1.36
CA ASP A 37 -7.66 -6.06 0.01
C ASP A 37 -7.29 -7.14 -1.03
N ASN A 38 -6.08 -7.69 -0.97
CA ASN A 38 -5.70 -8.81 -1.83
C ASN A 38 -6.48 -10.08 -1.55
N GLY A 39 -6.71 -10.38 -0.26
CA GLY A 39 -7.45 -11.56 0.15
C GLY A 39 -8.91 -11.50 -0.31
N ILE A 40 -9.56 -10.34 -0.17
CA ILE A 40 -10.94 -10.18 -0.59
C ILE A 40 -11.08 -10.20 -2.12
N PHE A 41 -10.11 -9.64 -2.85
CA PHE A 41 -10.08 -9.75 -4.31
C PHE A 41 -9.98 -11.21 -4.76
N ALA A 42 -9.04 -11.98 -4.17
CA ALA A 42 -8.88 -13.40 -4.48
C ALA A 42 -10.14 -14.21 -4.13
N PHE A 43 -10.79 -13.90 -3.01
CA PHE A 43 -12.06 -14.50 -2.62
C PHE A 43 -13.19 -14.19 -3.62
N MET A 44 -13.25 -12.95 -4.11
CA MET A 44 -14.27 -12.51 -5.07
C MET A 44 -13.94 -12.87 -6.53
N ALA A 45 -12.80 -13.47 -6.82
CA ALA A 45 -12.35 -13.74 -8.19
C ALA A 45 -13.38 -14.54 -9.02
N GLY A 46 -14.04 -15.53 -8.39
CA GLY A 46 -15.10 -16.30 -9.04
C GLY A 46 -16.33 -15.45 -9.41
N THR A 47 -16.76 -14.59 -8.49
CA THR A 47 -17.88 -13.66 -8.72
C THR A 47 -17.54 -12.64 -9.80
N LEU A 48 -16.32 -12.08 -9.78
CA LEU A 48 -15.86 -11.14 -10.80
C LEU A 48 -15.80 -11.78 -12.19
N ALA A 49 -15.36 -13.03 -12.29
CA ALA A 49 -15.34 -13.76 -13.55
C ALA A 49 -16.76 -13.94 -14.12
N LEU A 50 -17.73 -14.28 -13.26
CA LEU A 50 -19.12 -14.47 -13.66
C LEU A 50 -19.80 -13.15 -14.07
N VAL A 51 -19.59 -12.08 -13.31
CA VAL A 51 -20.27 -10.80 -13.54
C VAL A 51 -19.67 -10.03 -14.72
N PHE A 52 -18.34 -10.00 -14.84
CA PHE A 52 -17.67 -9.13 -15.82
C PHE A 52 -17.23 -9.86 -17.10
N LEU A 53 -17.01 -11.18 -17.08
CA LEU A 53 -16.42 -11.91 -18.22
C LEU A 53 -17.29 -13.03 -18.80
N ALA A 54 -18.26 -13.57 -18.06
CA ALA A 54 -19.17 -14.60 -18.57
C ALA A 54 -19.97 -14.22 -19.84
N PRO A 55 -20.33 -12.94 -20.11
CA PRO A 55 -21.02 -12.57 -21.35
C PRO A 55 -20.17 -12.71 -22.62
N GLY A 56 -18.83 -12.75 -22.51
CA GLY A 56 -17.91 -12.70 -23.65
C GLY A 56 -16.99 -13.91 -23.81
N ASN A 57 -16.45 -14.47 -22.72
CA ASN A 57 -15.48 -15.58 -22.75
C ASN A 57 -15.60 -16.46 -21.49
N PRO A 58 -16.64 -17.29 -21.36
CA PRO A 58 -16.92 -18.06 -20.15
C PRO A 58 -15.82 -19.07 -19.79
N ASP A 59 -15.20 -19.71 -20.79
CA ASP A 59 -14.20 -20.76 -20.57
C ASP A 59 -12.90 -20.24 -19.93
N ASN A 60 -12.53 -18.99 -20.21
CA ASN A 60 -11.28 -18.38 -19.75
C ASN A 60 -11.51 -17.22 -18.76
N ALA A 61 -12.76 -16.96 -18.35
CA ALA A 61 -13.12 -15.83 -17.50
C ALA A 61 -12.32 -15.81 -16.18
N LEU A 62 -12.20 -16.97 -15.53
CA LEU A 62 -11.45 -17.13 -14.28
C LEU A 62 -9.94 -16.88 -14.49
N LEU A 63 -9.39 -17.37 -15.60
CA LEU A 63 -7.97 -17.19 -15.97
C LEU A 63 -7.64 -15.72 -16.19
N PHE A 64 -8.52 -14.95 -16.84
CA PHE A 64 -8.33 -13.52 -17.03
C PHE A 64 -8.40 -12.74 -15.72
N VAL A 65 -9.29 -13.10 -14.80
CA VAL A 65 -9.35 -12.46 -13.47
C VAL A 65 -8.06 -12.75 -12.68
N PHE A 66 -7.57 -14.00 -12.70
CA PHE A 66 -6.29 -14.34 -12.07
C PHE A 66 -5.10 -13.69 -12.78
N ALA A 67 -5.14 -13.52 -14.10
CA ALA A 67 -4.13 -12.79 -14.84
C ALA A 67 -4.11 -11.31 -14.41
N GLY A 68 -5.29 -10.67 -14.27
CA GLY A 68 -5.40 -9.32 -13.70
C GLY A 68 -4.84 -9.24 -12.28
N TYR A 69 -5.14 -10.23 -11.45
CA TYR A 69 -4.55 -10.34 -10.11
C TYR A 69 -3.03 -10.46 -10.17
N ALA A 70 -2.48 -11.29 -11.06
CA ALA A 70 -1.04 -11.44 -11.26
C ALA A 70 -0.38 -10.13 -11.71
N VAL A 71 -1.01 -9.37 -12.61
CA VAL A 71 -0.51 -8.05 -13.04
C VAL A 71 -0.41 -7.08 -11.85
N SER A 72 -1.35 -7.13 -10.90
CA SER A 72 -1.32 -6.27 -9.72
C SER A 72 -0.06 -6.48 -8.85
N PHE A 73 0.52 -7.68 -8.84
CA PHE A 73 1.78 -7.95 -8.14
C PHE A 73 2.98 -7.21 -8.73
N PHE A 74 2.96 -6.84 -10.00
CA PHE A 74 4.00 -6.01 -10.62
C PHE A 74 3.77 -4.52 -10.37
N VAL A 75 2.50 -4.11 -10.32
CA VAL A 75 2.11 -2.73 -10.00
C VAL A 75 2.51 -2.38 -8.56
N ARG A 76 2.46 -3.33 -7.62
CA ARG A 76 2.82 -3.11 -6.20
C ARG A 76 4.28 -2.64 -5.99
N PRO A 77 5.33 -3.32 -6.48
CA PRO A 77 6.70 -2.82 -6.45
C PRO A 77 6.84 -1.44 -7.10
N LEU A 78 6.17 -1.23 -8.23
CA LEU A 78 6.20 0.06 -8.92
C LEU A 78 5.61 1.18 -8.05
N GLY A 79 4.46 0.91 -7.43
CA GLY A 79 3.80 1.80 -6.48
C GLY A 79 4.66 2.04 -5.24
N ALA A 80 5.35 1.01 -4.73
CA ALA A 80 6.25 1.13 -3.58
C ALA A 80 7.46 2.02 -3.89
N VAL A 81 8.02 1.97 -5.10
CA VAL A 81 9.11 2.87 -5.53
C VAL A 81 8.62 4.31 -5.62
N VAL A 82 7.47 4.54 -6.25
CA VAL A 82 6.91 5.89 -6.41
C VAL A 82 6.49 6.48 -5.06
N CYS A 83 5.74 5.73 -4.25
CA CYS A 83 5.34 6.14 -2.91
C CYS A 83 6.54 6.26 -1.97
N GLY A 84 7.58 5.45 -2.13
CA GLY A 84 8.84 5.58 -1.39
C GLY A 84 9.53 6.91 -1.69
N TYR A 85 9.67 7.24 -2.98
CA TYR A 85 10.24 8.51 -3.42
C TYR A 85 9.41 9.72 -2.94
N LEU A 86 8.08 9.64 -3.06
CA LEU A 86 7.17 10.68 -2.56
C LEU A 86 7.21 10.78 -1.04
N GLY A 87 7.36 9.66 -0.34
CA GLY A 87 7.44 9.56 1.11
C GLY A 87 8.68 10.24 1.69
N ASP A 88 9.81 10.11 1.01
CA ASP A 88 11.06 10.78 1.39
C ASP A 88 10.99 12.30 1.18
N ARG A 89 10.15 12.77 0.23
CA ARG A 89 9.99 14.20 -0.07
C ARG A 89 8.89 14.90 0.75
N ILE A 90 7.76 14.23 0.98
CA ILE A 90 6.55 14.81 1.61
C ILE A 90 6.50 14.47 3.12
N GLY A 91 7.22 13.44 3.55
CA GLY A 91 7.28 12.93 4.91
C GLY A 91 6.42 11.69 5.12
N ARG A 92 7.02 10.64 5.71
CA ARG A 92 6.42 9.31 5.91
C ARG A 92 5.01 9.31 6.54
N GLN A 93 4.73 10.21 7.49
CA GLN A 93 3.43 10.27 8.14
C GLN A 93 2.31 10.76 7.21
N LYS A 94 2.60 11.73 6.33
CA LYS A 94 1.63 12.25 5.36
C LYS A 94 1.35 11.24 4.26
N LEU A 95 2.39 10.51 3.84
CA LEU A 95 2.23 9.42 2.88
C LEU A 95 1.33 8.31 3.42
N LEU A 96 1.51 7.90 4.68
CA LEU A 96 0.65 6.88 5.30
C LEU A 96 -0.83 7.28 5.28
N VAL A 97 -1.14 8.53 5.64
CA VAL A 97 -2.52 9.04 5.59
C VAL A 97 -3.04 9.07 4.16
N PHE A 98 -2.24 9.49 3.19
CA PHE A 98 -2.61 9.52 1.78
C PHE A 98 -2.96 8.13 1.25
N VAL A 99 -2.14 7.12 1.54
CA VAL A 99 -2.40 5.73 1.11
C VAL A 99 -3.69 5.19 1.73
N ILE A 100 -3.93 5.44 3.02
CA ILE A 100 -5.17 5.03 3.70
C ILE A 100 -6.40 5.67 3.05
N LEU A 101 -6.34 6.97 2.71
CA LEU A 101 -7.42 7.67 2.02
C LEU A 101 -7.65 7.13 0.61
N LEU A 102 -6.58 6.84 -0.13
CA LEU A 102 -6.65 6.30 -1.48
C LEU A 102 -7.33 4.92 -1.50
N ILE A 103 -6.93 4.03 -0.59
CA ILE A 103 -7.57 2.71 -0.44
C ILE A 103 -9.04 2.89 -0.05
N SER A 104 -9.33 3.73 0.94
CA SER A 104 -10.71 3.97 1.40
C SER A 104 -11.61 4.52 0.28
N ALA A 105 -11.10 5.43 -0.55
CA ALA A 105 -11.82 5.98 -1.69
C ALA A 105 -12.07 4.91 -2.78
N ALA A 106 -11.08 4.05 -3.06
CA ALA A 106 -11.25 2.95 -3.99
C ALA A 106 -12.30 1.94 -3.50
N THR A 107 -12.26 1.56 -2.22
CA THR A 107 -13.25 0.65 -1.62
C THR A 107 -14.65 1.25 -1.63
N ALA A 108 -14.80 2.54 -1.33
CA ALA A 108 -16.08 3.23 -1.44
C ALA A 108 -16.61 3.23 -2.89
N GLY A 109 -15.73 3.40 -3.88
CA GLY A 109 -16.08 3.30 -5.30
C GLY A 109 -16.59 1.91 -5.70
N ILE A 110 -15.95 0.84 -5.20
CA ILE A 110 -16.41 -0.55 -5.41
C ILE A 110 -17.79 -0.76 -4.77
N GLY A 111 -18.04 -0.23 -3.57
CA GLY A 111 -19.34 -0.34 -2.90
C GLY A 111 -20.48 0.43 -3.56
N ILE A 112 -20.16 1.41 -4.42
CA ILE A 112 -21.14 2.18 -5.21
C ILE A 112 -21.45 1.49 -6.55
N LEU A 113 -20.70 0.45 -6.95
CA LEU A 113 -21.10 -0.33 -8.12
C LEU A 113 -22.46 -0.98 -7.86
N PRO A 114 -23.46 -0.75 -8.74
CA PRO A 114 -24.79 -1.34 -8.62
C PRO A 114 -24.79 -2.85 -8.82
#